data_AF-A0A314U6J8-F1
#
_entry.id   AF-A0A314U6J8-F1
#
_cell.length_a   1.000
_cell.length_b   1.000
_cell.length_c   1.000
_cell.angle_alpha   90.00
_cell.angle_beta   90.00
_cell.angle_gamma   90.00
#
_symmetry.space_group_name_H-M   'P 1'
#
loop_
_entity.id
_entity.type
_entity.pdbx_description
1 polymer ?
#
loop_
_entity_poly.entity_id
_entity_poly.type
_entity_poly.pdbx_seq_one_letter_code
_entity_poly.pdbx_strand_id
1 'polypeptide(L)'
;MTNENLGPICNAHVVHADRSDDGALDENCLKLAELAALAVDFPKTGKIVSLPHHLKPRLYPDFLGKEDNQSYKSTKILGRLYRKVRDAYDEDAATSSELHYVPSDIHMIWILRFLERLILYLMHGRKSARMMVS
;
A
#
# COMPACT_ATOMS: atom_id res chain seq x y z
N MET A 1 -4.97 17.08 12.31
CA MET A 1 -5.16 17.23 10.85
C MET A 1 -4.17 16.30 10.17
N THR A 2 -4.66 15.32 9.42
CA THR A 2 -3.85 14.38 8.62
C THR A 2 -3.73 14.90 7.20
N ASN A 3 -2.68 14.52 6.48
CA ASN A 3 -2.57 14.83 5.07
C ASN A 3 -3.53 13.91 4.27
N GLU A 4 -4.51 14.49 3.58
CA GLU A 4 -5.51 13.76 2.77
C GLU A 4 -4.89 12.91 1.65
N ASN A 5 -3.67 13.22 1.23
CA ASN A 5 -2.96 12.49 0.18
C ASN A 5 -2.24 11.23 0.66
N LEU A 6 -2.13 10.97 1.97
CA LEU A 6 -1.46 9.79 2.50
C LEU A 6 -2.09 8.49 1.98
N GLY A 7 -3.43 8.36 2.08
CA GLY A 7 -4.16 7.18 1.58
C GLY A 7 -3.92 6.91 0.09
N PRO A 8 -4.13 7.90 -0.80
CA PRO A 8 -3.81 7.78 -2.22
C PRO A 8 -2.36 7.38 -2.52
N ILE A 9 -1.38 7.95 -1.80
CA ILE A 9 0.04 7.62 -1.96
C ILE A 9 0.30 6.16 -1.56
N CYS A 10 -0.27 5.70 -0.44
CA CYS A 10 -0.16 4.31 0.01
C CYS A 10 -0.77 3.33 -1.00
N ASN A 11 -1.96 3.63 -1.52
CA ASN A 11 -2.60 2.81 -2.54
C ASN A 11 -1.78 2.76 -3.82
N ALA A 12 -1.22 3.88 -4.26
CA ALA A 12 -0.30 3.90 -5.39
C ALA A 12 0.91 3.00 -5.14
N HIS A 13 1.52 3.07 -3.96
CA HIS A 13 2.68 2.24 -3.61
C HIS A 13 2.34 0.75 -3.72
N VAL A 14 1.22 0.32 -3.15
CA VAL A 14 0.77 -1.08 -3.23
C VAL A 14 0.59 -1.53 -4.68
N VAL A 15 -0.02 -0.68 -5.52
CA VAL A 15 -0.25 -1.01 -6.94
C VAL A 15 1.06 -1.12 -7.72
N HIS A 16 1.99 -0.18 -7.53
CA HIS A 16 3.28 -0.21 -8.20
C HIS A 16 4.11 -1.42 -7.74
N ALA A 17 4.10 -1.72 -6.44
CA ALA A 17 4.80 -2.87 -5.88
C ALA A 17 4.23 -4.21 -6.36
N ASP A 18 2.91 -4.33 -6.55
CA ASP A 18 2.32 -5.57 -7.06
C ASP A 18 2.67 -5.80 -8.55
N ARG A 19 2.76 -4.72 -9.34
CA ARG A 19 3.08 -4.76 -10.77
C ARG A 19 4.56 -4.96 -11.07
N SER A 20 5.44 -4.41 -10.26
CA SER A 20 6.87 -4.48 -10.49
C SER A 20 7.42 -5.85 -10.09
N ASP A 21 8.39 -6.34 -10.86
CA ASP A 21 9.14 -7.54 -10.48
C ASP A 21 10.11 -7.26 -9.33
N ASP A 22 10.58 -6.01 -9.21
CA ASP A 22 11.37 -5.52 -8.07
C ASP A 22 10.51 -5.22 -6.84
N GLY A 23 9.18 -5.30 -6.98
CA GLY A 23 8.23 -5.12 -5.89
C GLY A 23 8.34 -3.75 -5.23
N ALA A 24 8.48 -3.73 -3.90
CA ALA A 24 8.63 -2.49 -3.14
C ALA A 24 9.97 -1.78 -3.35
N LEU A 25 10.94 -2.42 -4.03
CA LEU A 25 12.24 -1.82 -4.37
C LEU A 25 12.22 -1.05 -5.70
N ASP A 26 11.12 -1.12 -6.45
CA ASP A 26 10.91 -0.31 -7.65
C ASP A 26 11.11 1.19 -7.35
N GLU A 27 11.72 1.92 -8.27
CA GLU A 27 11.99 3.35 -8.09
C GLU A 27 10.73 4.16 -7.80
N ASN A 28 9.59 3.79 -8.37
CA ASN A 28 8.32 4.44 -8.10
C ASN A 28 7.83 4.16 -6.68
N CYS A 29 8.01 2.94 -6.18
CA CYS A 29 7.71 2.58 -4.80
C CYS A 29 8.57 3.39 -3.83
N LEU A 30 9.87 3.52 -4.10
CA LEU A 30 10.78 4.33 -3.28
C LEU A 30 10.35 5.81 -3.21
N LYS A 31 9.98 6.40 -4.36
CA LYS A 31 9.45 7.78 -4.42
C LYS A 31 8.15 7.92 -3.63
N LEU A 32 7.25 6.94 -3.74
CA LEU A 32 5.98 6.94 -3.00
C LEU A 32 6.20 6.78 -1.48
N ALA A 33 7.18 5.99 -1.07
CA ALA A 33 7.55 5.85 0.34
C ALA A 33 8.09 7.17 0.91
N GLU A 34 8.90 7.91 0.14
CA GLU A 34 9.36 9.26 0.54
C GLU A 34 8.19 10.24 0.68
N LEU A 35 7.26 10.25 -0.28
CA LEU A 35 6.06 11.09 -0.21
C LEU A 35 5.16 10.71 0.98
N ALA A 36 5.01 9.42 1.27
CA ALA A 36 4.26 8.95 2.44
C ALA A 36 4.90 9.42 3.76
N ALA A 37 6.23 9.35 3.87
CA ALA A 37 6.96 9.84 5.04
C ALA A 37 6.69 11.34 5.27
N LEU A 38 6.78 12.15 4.21
CA LEU A 38 6.47 13.58 4.28
C LEU A 38 5.00 13.85 4.65
N ALA A 39 4.07 13.04 4.13
CA ALA A 39 2.65 13.15 4.46
C ALA A 39 2.36 12.86 5.94
N VAL A 40 3.04 11.88 6.54
CA VAL A 40 2.93 11.54 7.97
C VAL A 40 3.49 12.66 8.86
N ASP A 41 4.58 13.30 8.43
CA ASP A 41 5.17 14.43 9.16
C ASP A 41 4.46 15.78 8.93
N PHE A 42 3.34 15.80 8.20
CA PHE A 42 2.53 17.01 7.98
C PHE A 42 2.15 17.73 9.29
N PRO A 43 1.68 17.06 10.36
CA PRO A 43 1.32 17.75 11.62
C PRO A 43 2.50 18.50 12.25
N LYS A 44 3.75 18.08 11.97
CA LYS A 44 4.97 18.71 12.50
C LYS A 44 5.50 19.82 11.59
N THR A 45 5.38 19.64 10.27
CA THR A 45 6.07 20.47 9.27
C THR A 45 5.15 21.42 8.51
N GLY A 46 3.85 21.17 8.52
CA GLY A 46 2.86 21.88 7.71
C GLY A 46 3.00 21.65 6.20
N LYS A 47 3.90 20.77 5.74
CA LYS A 47 4.18 20.57 4.32
C LYS A 47 3.15 19.66 3.65
N ILE A 48 2.36 20.24 2.76
CA ILE A 48 1.42 19.47 1.93
C ILE A 48 2.21 18.80 0.80
N VAL A 49 2.07 17.47 0.72
CA VAL A 49 2.54 16.69 -0.44
C VAL A 49 1.36 16.25 -1.28
N SER A 50 1.57 16.15 -2.60
CA SER A 50 0.59 15.65 -3.57
C SER A 50 1.13 14.41 -4.27
N LEU A 51 0.22 13.53 -4.72
CA LEU A 51 0.56 12.37 -5.52
C LEU A 51 0.87 12.80 -6.97
N PRO A 52 2.09 12.57 -7.51
CA PRO A 52 2.40 12.89 -8.89
C PRO A 52 1.48 12.16 -9.88
N HIS A 53 1.04 12.85 -10.93
CA HIS A 53 0.09 12.30 -11.91
C HIS A 53 0.57 11.00 -12.57
N HIS A 54 1.87 10.89 -12.86
CA HIS A 54 2.46 9.69 -13.47
C HIS A 54 2.49 8.48 -12.53
N LEU A 55 2.39 8.71 -11.22
CA LEU A 55 2.34 7.65 -10.21
C LEU A 55 0.90 7.25 -9.85
N LYS A 56 -0.11 7.97 -10.36
CA LYS A 56 -1.51 7.68 -10.08
C LYS A 56 -1.96 6.41 -10.83
N PRO A 57 -2.35 5.33 -10.13
CA PRO A 57 -2.78 4.11 -10.80
C PRO A 57 -4.13 4.27 -11.49
N ARG A 58 -4.29 3.62 -12.65
CA ARG A 58 -5.56 3.52 -13.39
C ARG A 58 -6.37 2.28 -13.03
N LEU A 59 -5.69 1.16 -12.81
CA LEU A 59 -6.26 -0.10 -12.33
C LEU A 59 -5.59 -0.51 -11.04
N TYR A 60 -6.31 -1.22 -10.18
CA TYR A 60 -5.88 -1.66 -8.85
C TYR A 60 -5.88 -3.19 -8.77
N PRO A 61 -5.02 -3.82 -7.96
CA PRO A 61 -5.10 -5.27 -7.78
C PRO A 61 -6.43 -5.64 -7.09
N ASP A 62 -6.97 -6.79 -7.45
CA ASP A 62 -8.23 -7.36 -6.96
C ASP A 62 -8.36 -7.34 -5.43
N PHE A 63 -7.26 -7.58 -4.72
CA PHE A 63 -7.25 -7.55 -3.25
C PHE A 63 -7.45 -6.16 -2.61
N LEU A 64 -7.45 -5.07 -3.38
CA LEU A 64 -7.83 -3.72 -2.89
C LEU A 64 -9.34 -3.43 -3.00
N GLY A 65 -10.15 -4.38 -3.46
CA GLY A 65 -11.61 -4.29 -3.41
C GLY A 65 -12.21 -3.17 -4.26
N LYS A 66 -11.60 -2.85 -5.40
CA LYS A 66 -12.19 -1.95 -6.41
C LYS A 66 -13.16 -2.72 -7.30
N GLU A 67 -14.08 -2.01 -7.93
CA GLU A 67 -14.98 -2.56 -8.95
C GLU A 67 -14.18 -3.31 -10.05
N ASP A 68 -14.79 -4.31 -10.67
CA ASP A 68 -14.13 -5.17 -11.65
C ASP A 68 -13.55 -4.40 -12.85
N ASN A 69 -14.22 -3.33 -13.28
CA ASN A 69 -13.77 -2.43 -14.35
C ASN A 69 -12.55 -1.55 -13.96
N GLN A 70 -12.21 -1.49 -12.67
CA GLN A 70 -11.09 -0.76 -12.09
C GLN A 70 -10.04 -1.70 -11.49
N SER A 71 -10.21 -3.01 -11.64
CA SER A 71 -9.40 -4.04 -11.01
C SER A 71 -8.62 -4.90 -12.01
N TYR A 72 -7.52 -5.47 -11.55
CA TYR A 72 -6.79 -6.55 -12.24
C TYR A 72 -6.48 -7.69 -11.28
N LYS A 73 -6.44 -8.91 -11.80
CA LYS A 73 -6.14 -10.10 -11.01
C LYS A 73 -4.65 -10.16 -10.66
N SER A 74 -4.25 -9.89 -9.41
CA SER A 74 -2.84 -9.98 -9.00
C SER A 74 -2.33 -11.42 -9.05
N THR A 75 -1.14 -11.67 -9.60
CA THR A 75 -0.52 -13.00 -9.65
C THR A 75 0.38 -13.28 -8.44
N LYS A 76 0.67 -12.26 -7.63
CA LYS A 76 1.56 -12.29 -6.47
C LYS A 76 0.85 -12.90 -5.25
N ILE A 77 1.59 -13.12 -4.16
CA ILE A 77 1.12 -13.85 -2.99
C ILE A 77 -0.11 -13.23 -2.33
N LEU A 78 -0.19 -11.88 -2.27
CA LEU A 78 -1.32 -11.18 -1.66
C LEU A 78 -2.62 -11.43 -2.44
N GLY A 79 -2.61 -11.30 -3.77
CA GLY A 79 -3.77 -11.62 -4.59
C GLY A 79 -4.20 -13.08 -4.44
N ARG A 80 -3.24 -14.02 -4.37
CA ARG A 80 -3.55 -15.46 -4.17
C ARG A 80 -4.19 -15.70 -2.81
N LEU A 81 -3.66 -15.11 -1.75
CA LEU A 81 -4.20 -15.25 -0.40
C LEU A 81 -5.59 -14.62 -0.30
N TYR A 82 -5.77 -13.41 -0.83
CA TYR A 82 -7.06 -12.72 -0.85
C TYR A 82 -8.16 -13.59 -1.44
N ARG A 83 -7.94 -14.17 -2.62
CA ARG A 83 -8.93 -15.05 -3.28
C ARG A 83 -9.18 -16.32 -2.48
N LYS A 84 -8.15 -16.99 -1.98
CA LYS A 84 -8.32 -18.19 -1.13
C LYS A 84 -9.18 -17.90 0.11
N VAL A 85 -8.93 -16.76 0.75
CA VAL A 85 -9.68 -16.36 1.94
C VAL A 85 -11.12 -16.01 1.57
N ARG A 86 -11.31 -15.20 0.51
CA ARG A 86 -12.64 -14.83 0.01
C ARG A 86 -13.47 -16.06 -0.38
N ASP A 87 -12.90 -16.98 -1.15
CA ASP A 87 -13.59 -18.16 -1.63
C ASP A 87 -14.01 -19.07 -0.44
N ALA A 88 -13.19 -19.16 0.62
CA ALA A 88 -13.57 -19.87 1.85
C ALA A 88 -14.71 -19.17 2.62
N TYR A 89 -14.72 -17.84 2.68
CA TYR A 89 -15.83 -17.08 3.26
C TYR A 89 -17.13 -17.22 2.46
N ASP A 90 -17.06 -17.29 1.14
CA ASP A 90 -18.24 -17.47 0.29
C ASP A 90 -18.84 -18.88 0.47
N GLU A 91 -18.00 -19.90 0.69
CA GLU A 91 -18.43 -21.26 1.07
C GLU A 91 -19.10 -21.28 2.47
N ASP A 92 -18.56 -20.53 3.44
CA ASP A 92 -19.11 -20.42 4.79
C ASP A 92 -20.38 -19.54 4.85
N ALA A 93 -20.48 -18.49 4.04
CA ALA A 93 -21.64 -17.59 3.97
C ALA A 93 -22.87 -18.26 3.35
N ALA A 94 -22.67 -19.28 2.50
CA ALA A 94 -23.74 -20.18 2.08
C ALA A 94 -24.28 -21.05 3.25
N THR A 95 -23.56 -21.11 4.38
CA THR A 95 -23.85 -21.95 5.54
C THR A 95 -24.20 -21.14 6.80
N SER A 96 -23.83 -19.86 6.89
CA SER A 96 -24.16 -18.99 8.02
C SER A 96 -24.32 -17.53 7.57
N SER A 97 -25.56 -17.07 7.53
CA SER A 97 -25.87 -15.63 7.47
C SER A 97 -25.42 -14.96 8.77
N GLU A 98 -24.67 -13.85 8.63
CA GLU A 98 -24.27 -12.86 9.66
C GLU A 98 -22.76 -12.86 9.99
N LEU A 99 -21.99 -12.06 9.23
CA LEU A 99 -21.10 -11.00 9.74
C LEU A 99 -20.37 -10.32 8.57
N HIS A 100 -20.87 -9.15 8.15
CA HIS A 100 -20.17 -8.28 7.19
C HIS A 100 -18.95 -7.63 7.87
N TYR A 101 -17.80 -8.28 7.80
CA TYR A 101 -16.52 -7.64 8.12
C TYR A 101 -15.93 -7.03 6.86
N VAL A 102 -15.85 -5.70 6.80
CA VAL A 102 -15.26 -4.96 5.65
C VAL A 102 -13.72 -5.03 5.77
N PRO A 103 -13.01 -5.78 4.90
CA PRO A 103 -11.56 -5.98 5.03
C PRO A 103 -10.71 -4.74 4.73
N SER A 104 -11.33 -3.68 4.20
CA SER A 104 -10.69 -2.45 3.75
C SER A 104 -9.96 -1.69 4.87
N ASP A 105 -10.47 -1.76 6.10
CA ASP A 105 -9.90 -1.01 7.24
C ASP A 105 -8.68 -1.71 7.86
N ILE A 106 -8.64 -3.05 7.85
CA ILE A 106 -7.47 -3.81 8.32
C ILE A 106 -6.27 -3.57 7.40
N HIS A 107 -6.49 -3.58 6.08
CA HIS A 107 -5.40 -3.39 5.12
C HIS A 107 -4.73 -2.02 5.28
N MET A 108 -5.51 -0.95 5.49
CA MET A 108 -4.97 0.39 5.70
C MET A 108 -4.11 0.47 6.98
N ILE A 109 -4.54 -0.18 8.07
CA ILE A 109 -3.78 -0.20 9.33
C ILE A 109 -2.47 -0.99 9.20
N TRP A 110 -2.49 -2.13 8.51
CA TRP A 110 -1.28 -2.91 8.25
C TRP A 110 -0.34 -2.21 7.28
N ILE A 111 -0.85 -1.52 6.26
CA ILE A 111 -0.06 -0.73 5.32
C ILE A 111 0.61 0.45 6.04
N LEU A 112 -0.08 1.14 6.96
CA LEU A 112 0.52 2.19 7.78
C LEU A 112 1.65 1.66 8.67
N ARG A 113 1.42 0.53 9.36
CA ARG A 113 2.45 -0.11 10.20
C ARG A 113 3.61 -0.69 9.40
N PHE A 114 3.35 -1.19 8.19
CA PHE A 114 4.36 -1.67 7.26
C PHE A 114 5.18 -0.52 6.68
N LEU A 115 4.54 0.61 6.33
CA LEU A 115 5.21 1.82 5.86
C LEU A 115 6.07 2.46 6.95
N GLU A 116 5.63 2.52 8.20
CA GLU A 116 6.48 2.97 9.31
C GLU A 116 7.76 2.12 9.40
N ARG A 117 7.62 0.79 9.34
CA ARG A 117 8.77 -0.12 9.38
C ARG A 117 9.63 -0.05 8.11
N LEU A 118 9.03 0.12 6.93
CA LEU A 118 9.73 0.20 5.65
C LEU A 118 10.49 1.53 5.51
N ILE A 119 9.88 2.65 5.91
CA ILE A 119 10.54 3.96 5.98
C ILE A 119 11.70 3.90 6.97
N LEU A 120 11.50 3.34 8.17
CA LEU A 120 12.59 3.16 9.14
C LEU A 120 13.72 2.30 8.58
N TYR A 121 13.41 1.21 7.87
CA TYR A 121 14.39 0.32 7.25
C TYR A 121 15.16 1.02 6.11
N LEU A 122 14.47 1.68 5.18
CA LEU A 122 15.08 2.42 4.08
C LEU A 122 15.92 3.61 4.57
N MET A 123 15.46 4.30 5.63
CA MET A 123 16.21 5.39 6.27
C MET A 123 17.45 4.87 7.03
N HIS A 124 17.37 3.71 7.68
CA HIS A 124 18.55 3.09 8.33
C HIS A 124 19.57 2.58 7.31
N GLY A 125 19.13 2.03 6.18
CA GLY A 125 20.01 1.65 5.07
C GLY A 125 20.80 2.84 4.51
N ARG A 126 20.17 4.02 4.38
CA ARG A 126 20.86 5.25 3.95
C ARG A 126 21.85 5.79 4.98
N LYS A 127 21.58 5.65 6.28
CA LYS A 127 22.55 6.04 7.33
C LYS A 127 23.79 5.14 7.33
N SER A 128 23.61 3.83 7.13
CA SER A 128 24.73 2.89 7.06
C SER A 128 25.57 3.07 5.79
N ALA A 129 24.93 3.32 4.63
CA ALA A 129 25.64 3.61 3.40
C ALA A 129 26.40 4.95 3.44
N ARG A 130 25.86 5.97 4.12
CA ARG A 130 26.53 7.28 4.28
C ARG A 130 27.67 7.25 5.31
N MET A 131 27.69 6.27 6.21
CA MET A 131 28.78 6.03 7.17
C MET A 131 29.92 5.16 6.59
N MET A 132 29.70 4.52 5.45
CA MET A 132 30.72 3.75 4.71
C MET A 132 31.42 4.57 3.61
N VAL A 133 31.00 5.82 3.38
CA VAL A 133 31.62 6.77 2.44
C VAL A 133 32.16 8.01 3.18
N SER A 134 32.51 7.84 4.46
CA SER A 134 33.25 8.84 5.26
C SER A 134 34.39 8.16 5.99
#